data_AF-A0A1V4T042-F1
#
_entry.id   AF-A0A1V4T042-F1
#
_cell.length_a   1.000
_cell.length_b   1.000
_cell.length_c   1.000
_cell.angle_alpha   90.00
_cell.angle_beta   90.00
_cell.angle_gamma   90.00
#
_symmetry.space_group_name_H-M   'P 1'
#
loop_
_entity.id
_entity.type
_entity.pdbx_description
1 polymer ?
#
loop_
_entity_poly.entity_id
_entity_poly.type
_entity_poly.pdbx_seq_one_letter_code
_entity_poly.pdbx_strand_id
1 'polypeptide(L)'
;PFARGEAVYDVTFENVQAGLRTDYLFRLANQAGGIVVGTGDLSELALGWCTYGVGDQMSHYAVNAGVPETLIQHLIRWVIGHGEVGPDEARTLQAVLDTEISPELVPVDQDDSPQSTEATIGPYALQDFNLFYTLRYGFRPSKIAFLALHA
;
A
#
# COMPACT_ATOMS: atom_id res chain seq x y z
N PRO A 1 7.68 -13.95 -21.29
CA PRO A 1 8.88 -14.61 -20.71
C PRO A 1 8.50 -15.76 -19.77
N PHE A 2 7.80 -15.44 -18.68
CA PHE A 2 7.30 -16.44 -17.72
C PHE A 2 6.43 -17.53 -18.32
N ALA A 3 5.49 -17.19 -19.21
CA ALA A 3 4.65 -18.15 -19.91
C ALA A 3 5.42 -19.18 -20.78
N ARG A 4 6.71 -18.94 -21.05
CA ARG A 4 7.61 -19.88 -21.76
C ARG A 4 8.52 -20.68 -20.83
N GLY A 5 8.31 -20.60 -19.50
CA GLY A 5 9.13 -21.28 -18.49
C GLY A 5 10.39 -20.52 -18.05
N GLU A 6 10.56 -19.27 -18.48
CA GLU A 6 11.68 -18.41 -18.06
C GLU A 6 11.28 -17.67 -16.77
N ALA A 7 12.04 -17.78 -15.67
CA ALA A 7 11.76 -17.10 -14.40
C ALA A 7 12.07 -15.59 -14.46
N VAL A 8 11.34 -14.87 -15.32
CA VAL A 8 11.47 -13.42 -15.52
C VAL A 8 10.22 -12.76 -14.96
N TYR A 9 10.40 -12.04 -13.85
CA TYR A 9 9.37 -11.32 -13.12
C TYR A 9 9.53 -9.82 -13.33
N ASP A 10 9.18 -9.35 -14.52
CA ASP A 10 9.24 -7.94 -14.85
C ASP A 10 7.96 -7.19 -14.43
N VAL A 11 7.96 -5.87 -14.62
CA VAL A 11 6.79 -5.00 -14.36
C VAL A 11 5.53 -5.47 -15.12
N THR A 12 5.68 -6.18 -16.25
CA THR A 12 4.52 -6.75 -16.96
C THR A 12 3.92 -7.90 -16.16
N PHE A 13 4.76 -8.80 -15.64
CA PHE A 13 4.33 -9.92 -14.81
C PHE A 13 3.60 -9.45 -13.54
N GLU A 14 4.15 -8.44 -12.87
CA GLU A 14 3.55 -7.82 -11.68
C GLU A 14 2.18 -7.21 -11.97
N ASN A 15 2.07 -6.38 -13.01
CA ASN A 15 0.81 -5.73 -13.39
C ASN A 15 -0.27 -6.74 -13.82
N VAL A 16 0.10 -7.84 -14.48
CA VAL A 16 -0.85 -8.91 -14.82
C VAL A 16 -1.47 -9.51 -13.55
N GLN A 17 -0.66 -9.75 -12.51
CA GLN A 17 -1.18 -10.28 -11.26
C GLN A 17 -2.09 -9.29 -10.54
N ALA A 18 -1.68 -8.02 -10.42
CA ALA A 18 -2.50 -6.98 -9.79
C ALA A 18 -3.86 -6.81 -10.50
N GLY A 19 -3.85 -6.82 -11.84
CA GLY A 19 -5.07 -6.72 -12.62
C GLY A 19 -5.99 -7.94 -12.48
N LEU A 20 -5.43 -9.15 -12.52
CA LEU A 20 -6.22 -10.37 -12.34
C LEU A 20 -6.85 -10.44 -10.94
N ARG A 21 -6.12 -10.08 -9.88
CA ARG A 21 -6.69 -10.03 -8.51
C ARG A 21 -7.93 -9.13 -8.46
N THR A 22 -7.82 -7.94 -9.06
CA THR A 22 -8.92 -6.97 -9.10
C THR A 22 -10.09 -7.48 -9.93
N ASP A 23 -9.84 -8.02 -11.12
CA ASP A 23 -10.92 -8.61 -11.95
C ASP A 23 -11.67 -9.71 -11.17
N TYR A 24 -10.94 -10.66 -10.57
CA TYR A 24 -11.54 -11.71 -9.74
C TYR A 24 -12.40 -11.14 -8.62
N LEU A 25 -11.93 -10.15 -7.87
CA LEU A 25 -12.71 -9.52 -6.79
C LEU A 25 -14.01 -8.90 -7.32
N PHE A 26 -13.98 -8.20 -8.45
CA PHE A 26 -15.19 -7.65 -9.07
C PHE A 26 -16.14 -8.73 -9.61
N ARG A 27 -15.61 -9.84 -10.16
CA ARG A 27 -16.45 -10.97 -10.58
C ARG A 27 -17.12 -11.63 -9.38
N LEU A 28 -16.39 -11.84 -8.28
CA LEU A 28 -16.92 -12.41 -7.04
C LEU A 28 -17.95 -11.49 -6.39
N ALA A 29 -17.71 -10.18 -6.37
CA ALA A 29 -18.68 -9.20 -5.87
C ALA A 29 -19.99 -9.26 -6.68
N ASN A 30 -19.91 -9.32 -8.01
CA ASN A 30 -21.09 -9.49 -8.86
C ASN A 30 -21.83 -10.80 -8.57
N GLN A 31 -21.10 -11.91 -8.41
CA GLN A 31 -21.70 -13.21 -8.10
C GLN A 31 -22.41 -13.21 -6.74
N ALA A 32 -21.83 -12.56 -5.74
CA ALA A 32 -22.37 -12.47 -4.39
C ALA A 32 -23.40 -11.34 -4.21
N GLY A 33 -23.59 -10.48 -5.20
CA GLY A 33 -24.39 -9.25 -5.06
C GLY A 33 -23.79 -8.23 -4.08
N GLY A 34 -22.47 -8.27 -3.90
CA GLY A 34 -21.72 -7.42 -2.98
C GLY A 34 -20.96 -6.29 -3.67
N ILE A 35 -20.06 -5.66 -2.91
CA ILE A 35 -19.16 -4.60 -3.39
C ILE A 35 -17.70 -4.96 -3.11
N VAL A 36 -16.79 -4.42 -3.91
CA VAL A 36 -15.34 -4.48 -3.67
C VAL A 36 -14.93 -3.31 -2.79
N VAL A 37 -14.32 -3.58 -1.65
CA VAL A 37 -13.73 -2.59 -0.74
C VAL A 37 -12.25 -2.44 -1.08
N GLY A 38 -11.83 -1.22 -1.44
CA GLY A 38 -10.44 -0.92 -1.78
C GLY A 38 -9.63 -0.52 -0.55
N THR A 39 -8.35 -0.88 -0.57
CA THR A 39 -7.43 -0.72 0.56
C THR A 39 -6.32 0.30 0.32
N GLY A 40 -6.21 0.86 -0.90
CA GLY A 40 -5.17 1.83 -1.24
C GLY A 40 -5.25 3.09 -0.37
N ASP A 41 -4.08 3.54 0.09
CA ASP A 41 -3.94 4.64 1.04
C ASP A 41 -3.62 5.99 0.35
N LEU A 42 -3.62 7.08 1.12
CA LEU A 42 -3.39 8.43 0.59
C LEU A 42 -1.96 8.61 0.04
N SER A 43 -0.98 7.95 0.64
CA SER A 43 0.44 8.03 0.26
C SER A 43 0.69 7.33 -1.07
N GLU A 44 0.11 6.14 -1.26
CA GLU A 44 0.11 5.42 -2.54
C GLU A 44 -0.55 6.23 -3.64
N LEU A 45 -1.74 6.79 -3.37
CA LEU A 45 -2.46 7.63 -4.32
C LEU A 45 -1.66 8.89 -4.70
N ALA A 46 -0.98 9.52 -3.74
CA ALA A 46 -0.19 10.71 -3.97
C ALA A 46 1.05 10.46 -4.85
N LEU A 47 1.66 9.27 -4.72
CA LEU A 47 2.87 8.89 -5.46
C LEU A 47 2.54 8.14 -6.76
N GLY A 48 1.28 7.79 -6.99
CA GLY A 48 0.87 6.93 -8.10
C GLY A 48 1.39 5.51 -7.96
N TRP A 49 1.57 5.04 -6.72
CA TRP A 49 2.09 3.71 -6.41
C TRP A 49 0.97 2.67 -6.41
N CYS A 50 0.44 2.38 -7.60
CA CYS A 50 -0.65 1.41 -7.81
C CYS A 50 -0.69 0.96 -9.27
N THR A 51 -1.33 -0.18 -9.55
CA THR A 51 -1.72 -0.54 -10.92
C THR A 51 -3.02 0.18 -11.27
N TYR A 52 -2.95 1.17 -12.17
CA TYR A 52 -4.10 1.98 -12.60
C TYR A 52 -5.11 1.21 -13.47
N GLY A 53 -6.40 1.46 -13.24
CA GLY A 53 -7.48 0.86 -14.03
C GLY A 53 -7.84 -0.53 -13.52
N VAL A 54 -7.59 -1.59 -14.29
CA VAL A 54 -7.80 -2.95 -13.77
C VAL A 54 -6.60 -3.30 -12.89
N GLY A 55 -6.68 -2.92 -11.61
CA GLY A 55 -5.64 -3.07 -10.61
C GLY A 55 -6.10 -2.58 -9.24
N ASP A 56 -5.21 -2.65 -8.25
CA ASP A 56 -5.45 -2.38 -6.83
C ASP A 56 -6.02 -0.98 -6.55
N GLN A 57 -5.83 -0.04 -7.47
CA GLN A 57 -6.41 1.29 -7.43
C GLN A 57 -7.95 1.31 -7.51
N MET A 58 -8.57 0.30 -8.14
CA MET A 58 -10.01 0.27 -8.37
C MET A 58 -10.80 -0.51 -7.32
N SER A 59 -11.89 0.10 -6.87
CA SER A 59 -12.88 -0.50 -5.97
C SER A 59 -14.21 0.23 -6.08
N HIS A 60 -15.27 -0.32 -5.45
CA HIS A 60 -16.53 0.42 -5.33
C HIS A 60 -16.44 1.50 -4.25
N TYR A 61 -15.66 1.23 -3.19
CA TYR A 61 -15.43 2.18 -2.10
C TYR A 61 -14.05 1.94 -1.47
N ALA A 62 -13.20 2.96 -1.50
CA ALA A 62 -11.86 2.92 -0.92
C ALA A 62 -11.88 3.52 0.49
N VAL A 63 -11.77 2.68 1.51
CA VAL A 63 -11.88 3.11 2.91
C VAL A 63 -10.64 3.85 3.41
N ASN A 64 -9.47 3.55 2.82
CA ASN A 64 -8.18 4.10 3.24
C ASN A 64 -7.72 5.32 2.43
N ALA A 65 -8.47 5.73 1.41
CA ALA A 65 -8.01 6.76 0.45
C ALA A 65 -7.71 8.15 1.08
N GLY A 66 -8.19 8.41 2.30
CA GLY A 66 -7.91 9.65 3.05
C GLY A 66 -6.88 9.49 4.16
N VAL A 67 -6.32 8.30 4.36
CA VAL A 67 -5.41 7.98 5.47
C VAL A 67 -4.01 7.80 4.89
N PRO A 68 -3.00 8.59 5.32
CA PRO A 68 -1.62 8.37 4.89
C PRO A 68 -1.01 7.15 5.57
N GLU A 69 -0.03 6.52 4.93
CA GLU A 69 0.59 5.27 5.40
C GLU A 69 1.24 5.41 6.78
N THR A 70 1.83 6.57 7.06
CA THR A 70 2.34 6.87 8.42
C THR A 70 1.26 6.81 9.50
N LEU A 71 -0.01 7.11 9.17
CA LEU A 71 -1.13 7.07 10.12
C LEU A 71 -1.74 5.66 10.25
N ILE A 72 -1.73 4.84 9.19
CA ILE A 72 -2.28 3.48 9.20
C ILE A 72 -1.72 2.66 10.37
N GLN A 73 -0.40 2.69 10.58
CA GLN A 73 0.23 1.94 11.67
C GLN A 73 -0.25 2.40 13.05
N HIS A 74 -0.51 3.70 13.23
CA HIS A 74 -1.05 4.22 14.48
C HIS A 74 -2.51 3.82 14.70
N LEU A 75 -3.32 3.73 13.63
CA LEU A 75 -4.69 3.23 13.72
C LEU A 75 -4.72 1.77 14.16
N ILE A 76 -3.84 0.92 13.60
CA ILE A 76 -3.75 -0.49 14.02
C ILE A 76 -3.32 -0.59 15.49
N ARG A 77 -2.29 0.16 15.91
CA ARG A 77 -1.87 0.22 17.33
C ARG A 77 -2.99 0.72 18.23
N TRP A 78 -3.79 1.67 17.77
CA TRP A 78 -4.96 2.15 18.50
C TRP A 78 -6.00 1.04 18.68
N VAL A 79 -6.35 0.29 17.62
CA VAL A 79 -7.29 -0.85 17.70
C VAL A 79 -6.81 -1.91 18.69
N ILE A 80 -5.51 -2.26 18.65
CA ILE A 80 -4.89 -3.20 19.59
C ILE A 80 -5.03 -2.70 21.04
N GLY A 81 -4.75 -1.41 21.28
CA GLY A 81 -4.79 -0.82 22.61
C GLY A 81 -6.19 -0.50 23.15
N HIS A 82 -7.18 -0.31 22.27
CA HIS A 82 -8.55 0.07 22.67
C HIS A 82 -9.36 -1.12 23.20
N GLY A 83 -8.96 -2.35 22.88
CA GLY A 83 -9.59 -3.57 23.40
C GLY A 83 -10.92 -3.95 22.74
N GLU A 84 -11.20 -3.41 21.54
CA GLU A 84 -12.39 -3.79 20.76
C GLU A 84 -12.28 -5.18 20.13
N VAL A 85 -11.04 -5.70 20.02
CA VAL A 85 -10.74 -7.01 19.47
C VAL A 85 -10.23 -7.96 20.56
N GLY A 86 -10.40 -9.26 20.35
CA GLY A 86 -9.91 -10.29 21.27
C GLY A 86 -8.38 -10.38 21.31
N PRO A 87 -7.83 -11.14 22.27
CA PRO A 87 -6.39 -11.27 22.45
C PRO A 87 -5.70 -11.95 21.26
N ASP A 88 -6.41 -12.79 20.50
CA ASP A 88 -5.86 -13.53 19.37
C ASP A 88 -5.77 -12.63 18.12
N GLU A 89 -6.80 -11.82 17.90
CA GLU A 89 -6.85 -10.79 16.86
C GLU A 89 -5.79 -9.72 17.11
N ALA A 90 -5.65 -9.25 18.36
CA ALA A 90 -4.61 -8.30 18.74
C ALA A 90 -3.20 -8.81 18.45
N ARG A 91 -2.92 -10.09 18.73
CA ARG A 91 -1.62 -10.72 18.39
C ARG A 91 -1.39 -10.79 16.89
N THR A 92 -2.44 -11.09 16.12
CA THR A 92 -2.36 -11.09 14.65
C THR A 92 -2.08 -9.69 14.11
N LEU A 93 -2.78 -8.66 14.59
CA LEU A 93 -2.54 -7.27 14.18
C LEU A 93 -1.13 -6.79 14.55
N GLN A 94 -0.60 -7.21 15.69
CA GLN A 94 0.78 -6.92 16.06
C GLN A 94 1.77 -7.61 15.10
N ALA A 95 1.53 -8.86 14.73
CA ALA A 95 2.37 -9.56 13.75
C ALA A 95 2.34 -8.89 12.36
N VAL A 96 1.20 -8.33 11.95
CA VAL A 96 1.10 -7.52 10.72
C VAL A 96 1.95 -6.24 10.84
N LEU A 97 1.90 -5.54 11.97
CA LEU A 97 2.74 -4.35 12.20
C LEU A 97 4.24 -4.64 12.22
N ASP A 98 4.63 -5.84 12.64
CA ASP A 98 6.04 -6.26 12.72
C ASP A 98 6.60 -6.76 11.38
N THR A 99 5.73 -6.92 10.37
CA THR A 99 6.09 -7.40 9.03
C THR A 99 6.45 -6.21 8.13
N GLU A 100 7.50 -6.36 7.31
CA GLU A 100 7.91 -5.32 6.36
C GLU A 100 6.85 -5.09 5.27
N ILE A 101 6.59 -3.83 4.93
CA ILE A 101 5.61 -3.44 3.92
C ILE A 101 6.14 -3.75 2.51
N SER A 102 5.45 -4.65 1.80
CA SER A 102 5.85 -5.17 0.49
C SER A 102 4.66 -5.31 -0.47
N PRO A 103 4.86 -5.15 -1.79
CA PRO A 103 3.83 -5.48 -2.80
C PRO A 103 3.58 -7.00 -2.97
N GLU A 104 4.52 -7.85 -2.55
CA GLU A 104 4.44 -9.32 -2.64
C GLU A 104 4.05 -9.84 -4.05
N LEU A 105 4.56 -9.20 -5.11
CA LEU A 105 4.21 -9.54 -6.50
C LEU A 105 5.17 -10.56 -7.12
N VAL A 106 6.32 -10.80 -6.51
CA VAL A 106 7.32 -11.77 -7.00
C VAL A 106 7.76 -12.71 -5.88
N PRO A 107 8.15 -13.96 -6.20
CA PRO A 107 8.70 -14.88 -5.20
C PRO A 107 9.99 -14.31 -4.59
N VAL A 108 10.18 -14.55 -3.29
CA VAL A 108 11.45 -14.27 -2.60
C VAL A 108 12.31 -15.53 -2.68
N ASP A 109 13.39 -15.48 -3.45
CA ASP A 109 14.39 -16.57 -3.50
C ASP A 109 15.24 -16.55 -2.22
N GLN A 110 15.90 -17.68 -1.89
CA GLN A 110 16.61 -17.85 -0.61
C GLN A 110 17.73 -16.82 -0.34
N ASP A 111 18.23 -16.16 -1.39
CA ASP A 111 19.31 -15.17 -1.31
C ASP A 111 18.83 -13.73 -1.49
N ASP A 112 17.55 -13.49 -1.79
CA ASP A 112 17.01 -12.15 -2.07
C ASP A 112 16.19 -11.61 -0.91
N SER A 113 16.29 -10.29 -0.69
CA SER A 113 15.39 -9.59 0.23
C SER A 113 13.99 -9.47 -0.40
N PRO A 114 12.91 -9.52 0.40
CA PRO A 114 11.57 -9.20 -0.07
C PRO A 114 11.53 -7.84 -0.79
N GLN A 115 10.57 -7.67 -1.70
CA GLN A 115 10.34 -6.36 -2.30
C GLN A 115 10.03 -5.35 -1.20
N SER A 116 10.68 -4.19 -1.22
CA SER A 116 10.42 -3.12 -0.26
C SER A 116 9.85 -1.92 -0.99
N THR A 117 8.64 -1.50 -0.62
CA THR A 117 7.98 -0.35 -1.25
C THR A 117 8.81 0.92 -1.05
N GLU A 118 9.28 1.16 0.18
CA GLU A 118 10.09 2.33 0.52
C GLU A 118 11.46 2.36 -0.17
N ALA A 119 11.99 1.21 -0.61
CA ALA A 119 13.21 1.18 -1.43
C ALA A 119 12.99 1.79 -2.82
N THR A 120 11.75 1.75 -3.34
CA THR A 120 11.42 2.31 -4.66
C THR A 120 10.96 3.76 -4.56
N ILE A 121 10.06 4.06 -3.62
CA ILE A 121 9.43 5.39 -3.51
C ILE A 121 10.06 6.28 -2.44
N GLY A 122 11.02 5.77 -1.68
CA GLY A 122 11.58 6.44 -0.50
C GLY A 122 10.72 6.25 0.75
N PRO A 123 11.20 6.68 1.94
CA PRO A 123 10.50 6.47 3.19
C PRO A 123 9.17 7.22 3.26
N TYR A 124 8.09 6.55 3.63
CA TYR A 124 6.75 7.14 3.80
C TYR A 124 6.77 8.30 4.78
N ALA A 125 7.61 8.25 5.82
CA ALA A 125 7.78 9.36 6.76
C ALA A 125 8.16 10.68 6.07
N LEU A 126 9.06 10.62 5.07
CA LEU A 126 9.45 11.81 4.29
C LEU A 126 8.42 12.13 3.21
N GLN A 127 7.83 11.12 2.57
CA GLN A 127 6.84 11.36 1.53
C GLN A 127 5.55 11.99 2.08
N ASP A 128 5.06 11.52 3.23
CA ASP A 128 3.89 12.10 3.88
C ASP A 128 4.17 13.51 4.43
N PHE A 129 5.40 13.78 4.87
CA PHE A 129 5.83 15.13 5.22
C PHE A 129 5.77 16.06 4.00
N ASN A 130 6.31 15.62 2.86
CA ASN A 130 6.25 16.37 1.61
C ASN A 130 4.81 16.59 1.16
N LEU A 131 3.99 15.53 1.22
CA LEU A 131 2.59 15.52 0.82
C LEU A 131 1.78 16.52 1.64
N PHE A 132 1.95 16.52 2.97
CA PHE A 132 1.24 17.42 3.87
C PHE A 132 1.52 18.89 3.52
N TYR A 133 2.80 19.28 3.42
CA TYR A 133 3.15 20.68 3.14
C TYR A 133 2.81 21.12 1.72
N THR A 134 2.80 20.18 0.77
CA THR A 134 2.38 20.43 -0.61
C THR A 134 0.86 20.64 -0.67
N LEU A 135 0.06 19.71 -0.17
CA LEU A 135 -1.40 19.78 -0.26
C LEU A 135 -2.01 20.85 0.63
N ARG A 136 -1.50 21.02 1.86
CA ARG A 136 -2.09 21.96 2.82
C ARG A 136 -1.71 23.42 2.53
N TYR A 137 -0.47 23.66 2.12
CA TYR A 137 0.09 25.01 2.03
C TYR A 137 0.61 25.41 0.65
N GLY A 138 0.74 24.47 -0.29
CA GLY A 138 1.31 24.76 -1.62
C GLY A 138 2.75 25.25 -1.55
N PHE A 139 3.52 24.83 -0.55
CA PHE A 139 4.90 25.27 -0.40
C PHE A 139 5.78 24.79 -1.55
N ARG A 140 6.72 25.65 -1.95
CA ARG A 140 7.74 25.29 -2.94
C ARG A 140 8.64 24.18 -2.37
N PRO A 141 9.18 23.28 -3.21
CA PRO A 141 10.05 22.18 -2.74
C PRO A 141 11.20 22.64 -1.84
N SER A 142 11.84 23.78 -2.12
CA SER A 142 12.94 24.31 -1.29
C SER A 142 12.52 24.67 0.13
N LYS A 143 11.28 25.14 0.32
CA LYS A 143 10.74 25.43 1.66
C LYS A 143 10.47 24.13 2.41
N ILE A 144 9.91 23.13 1.75
CA ILE A 144 9.62 21.82 2.35
C ILE A 144 10.92 21.13 2.74
N ALA A 145 11.92 21.11 1.85
CA ALA A 145 13.26 20.58 2.15
C ALA A 145 13.91 21.29 3.34
N PHE A 146 13.80 22.62 3.42
CA PHE A 146 14.26 23.36 4.60
C PHE A 146 13.56 22.90 5.87
N LEU A 147 12.23 22.73 5.85
CA LEU A 147 11.48 22.25 7.03
C LEU A 147 11.87 20.83 7.42
N ALA A 148 12.02 19.91 6.45
CA ALA A 148 12.40 18.52 6.70
C ALA A 148 13.81 18.40 7.33
N LEU A 149 14.76 19.25 6.92
CA LEU A 149 16.12 19.27 7.49
C LEU A 149 16.19 19.80 8.94
N HIS A 150 15.16 20.54 9.39
CA HIS A 150 15.12 21.19 10.70
C HIS A 150 14.03 20.62 11.62
N ALA A 151 13.41 19.50 11.21
CA ALA A 151 12.39 18.79 11.98
C ALA A 151 13.02 17.85 13.01
#